data_AF-A0A5B8XTH8-F1
#
_entry.id   AF-A0A5B8XTH8-F1
#
_cell.length_a   1.000
_cell.length_b   1.000
_cell.length_c   1.000
_cell.angle_alpha   90.00
_cell.angle_beta   90.00
_cell.angle_gamma   90.00
#
_symmetry.space_group_name_H-M   'P 1'
#
loop_
_entity.id
_entity.type
_entity.pdbx_description
1 polymer ?
#
loop_
_entity_poly.entity_id
_entity_poly.type
_entity_poly.pdbx_seq_one_letter_code
_entity_poly.pdbx_strand_id
1 'polypeptide(L)'
;MANDLKKIYVDFDGVLHAYEQPWSGPAEIKDGPVVDSNTGKDAIQWLTTLLQSGHFEVHIYSRRCSNPKSGGIGAMTQWLIDHGLAARYLKRIKFATGKPDYFLIIDDRAIGFDGHFPQPHELKDFKPWNR
;
A
#
# COMPACT_ATOMS: atom_id res chain seq x y z
N MET A 1 27.58 -10.74 -5.63
CA MET A 1 26.93 -10.41 -4.35
C MET A 1 25.44 -10.47 -4.57
N ALA A 2 24.69 -11.17 -3.73
CA ALA A 2 23.23 -11.11 -3.80
C ALA A 2 22.84 -9.64 -3.64
N ASN A 3 22.06 -9.10 -4.57
CA ASN A 3 21.59 -7.73 -4.47
C ASN A 3 20.58 -7.69 -3.32
N ASP A 4 20.98 -7.16 -2.15
CA ASP A 4 20.08 -7.05 -1.00
C ASP A 4 18.95 -6.08 -1.37
N LEU A 5 17.75 -6.64 -1.56
CA LEU A 5 16.57 -5.87 -1.90
C LEU A 5 16.16 -5.02 -0.70
N LYS A 6 15.92 -3.73 -0.94
CA LYS A 6 15.37 -2.85 0.10
C LYS A 6 13.90 -3.22 0.31
N LYS A 7 13.52 -3.51 1.56
CA LYS A 7 12.13 -3.83 1.91
C LYS A 7 11.31 -2.54 1.97
N ILE A 8 10.31 -2.43 1.11
CA ILE A 8 9.37 -1.30 1.10
C ILE A 8 7.98 -1.80 1.47
N TYR A 9 7.33 -1.08 2.38
CA TYR A 9 6.00 -1.40 2.88
C TYR A 9 5.03 -0.36 2.35
N VAL A 10 3.99 -0.81 1.69
CA VAL A 10 3.03 0.05 1.02
C VAL A 10 1.67 -0.26 1.62
N ASP A 11 1.00 0.76 2.18
CA ASP A 11 -0.39 0.60 2.60
C ASP A 11 -1.29 0.29 1.39
N PHE A 12 -2.46 -0.28 1.66
CA PHE A 12 -3.43 -0.60 0.63
C PHE A 12 -4.49 0.50 0.51
N ASP A 13 -5.25 0.75 1.56
CA ASP A 13 -6.47 1.57 1.55
C ASP A 13 -6.14 3.06 1.69
N GLY A 14 -6.08 3.77 0.56
CA GLY A 14 -5.67 5.18 0.47
C GLY A 14 -4.33 5.38 -0.22
N VAL A 15 -3.64 4.28 -0.61
CA VAL A 15 -2.37 4.32 -1.35
C VAL A 15 -2.44 3.53 -2.64
N LEU A 16 -2.78 2.24 -2.59
CA LEU A 16 -2.99 1.43 -3.80
C LEU A 16 -4.45 1.49 -4.24
N HIS A 17 -5.36 1.27 -3.29
CA HIS A 17 -6.80 1.33 -3.43
C HIS A 17 -7.29 2.75 -3.10
N ALA A 18 -8.17 3.33 -3.93
CA ALA A 18 -8.61 4.73 -3.79
C ALA A 18 -9.28 5.04 -2.44
N TYR A 19 -9.92 4.03 -1.85
CA TYR A 19 -10.55 4.09 -0.54
C TYR A 19 -11.49 5.31 -0.43
N GLU A 20 -12.43 5.44 -1.35
CA GLU A 20 -13.42 6.52 -1.39
C GLU A 20 -14.66 6.15 -0.58
N GLN A 21 -14.97 4.86 -0.52
CA GLN A 21 -16.10 4.33 0.23
C GLN A 21 -15.72 4.05 1.70
N PRO A 22 -16.66 4.16 2.65
CA PRO A 22 -16.43 3.74 4.03
C PRO A 22 -16.01 2.27 4.14
N TRP A 23 -15.11 1.97 5.08
CA TRP A 23 -14.72 0.61 5.40
C TRP A 23 -15.94 -0.27 5.73
N SER A 24 -16.13 -1.35 4.97
CA SER A 24 -17.22 -2.32 5.18
C SER A 24 -16.74 -3.71 5.61
N GLY A 25 -15.43 -3.93 5.69
CA GLY A 25 -14.86 -5.20 6.13
C GLY A 25 -13.58 -5.58 5.37
N PRO A 26 -12.80 -6.53 5.90
CA PRO A 26 -11.47 -6.85 5.36
C PRO A 26 -11.50 -7.49 3.97
N ALA A 27 -12.55 -8.25 3.64
CA ALA A 27 -12.71 -8.89 2.32
C ALA A 27 -13.48 -8.03 1.30
N GLU A 28 -14.02 -6.89 1.71
CA GLU A 28 -14.84 -6.02 0.87
C GLU A 28 -13.97 -4.89 0.31
N ILE A 29 -13.74 -4.88 -1.01
CA ILE A 29 -12.94 -3.88 -1.73
C ILE A 29 -13.76 -3.42 -2.95
N LYS A 30 -14.21 -2.17 -2.94
CA LYS A 30 -15.19 -1.66 -3.92
C LYS A 30 -14.58 -0.70 -4.94
N ASP A 31 -13.68 0.17 -4.48
CA ASP A 31 -13.09 1.20 -5.34
C ASP A 31 -11.94 0.66 -6.20
N GLY A 32 -11.61 1.43 -7.25
CA GLY A 32 -10.50 1.16 -8.15
C GLY A 32 -9.14 1.61 -7.58
N PRO A 33 -8.07 1.51 -8.38
CA PRO A 33 -6.74 1.95 -7.98
C PRO A 33 -6.69 3.47 -7.86
N VAL A 34 -5.82 3.96 -6.97
CA VAL A 34 -5.44 5.38 -6.95
C VAL A 34 -4.86 5.76 -8.30
N VAL A 35 -5.23 6.93 -8.83
CA VAL A 35 -4.64 7.54 -10.02
C VAL A 35 -3.81 8.74 -9.61
N ASP A 36 -2.52 8.73 -9.95
CA ASP A 36 -1.64 9.88 -9.77
C ASP A 36 -2.05 10.99 -10.73
N SER A 37 -2.55 12.10 -10.18
CA SER A 37 -3.05 13.24 -10.95
C SER A 37 -1.95 13.97 -11.75
N ASN A 38 -0.68 13.83 -11.37
CA ASN A 38 0.43 14.47 -12.08
C ASN A 38 0.86 13.67 -13.32
N THR A 39 0.78 12.34 -13.26
CA THR A 39 1.29 11.46 -14.32
C THR A 39 0.20 10.74 -15.10
N GLY A 40 -1.03 10.72 -14.58
CA GLY A 40 -2.15 9.94 -15.13
C GLY A 40 -2.01 8.43 -14.94
N LYS A 41 -0.97 7.97 -14.23
CA LYS A 41 -0.73 6.55 -13.99
C LYS A 41 -1.48 6.06 -12.77
N ASP A 42 -2.02 4.85 -12.84
CA ASP A 42 -2.65 4.23 -11.68
C ASP A 42 -1.63 3.50 -10.77
N ALA A 43 -2.11 3.14 -9.58
CA ALA A 43 -1.32 2.43 -8.58
C ALA A 43 -0.79 1.07 -9.07
N ILE A 44 -1.48 0.37 -9.97
CA ILE A 44 -1.03 -0.91 -10.52
C ILE A 44 0.16 -0.70 -11.48
N GLN A 45 0.10 0.34 -12.31
CA GLN A 45 1.18 0.73 -13.21
C GLN A 45 2.42 1.18 -12.41
N TRP A 46 2.21 1.96 -11.35
CA TRP A 46 3.27 2.35 -10.42
C TRP A 46 3.89 1.14 -9.72
N LEU A 47 3.08 0.26 -9.13
CA LEU A 47 3.53 -0.95 -8.43
C LEU A 47 4.29 -1.89 -9.38
N THR A 48 3.83 -2.00 -10.62
CA THR A 48 4.52 -2.75 -11.68
C THR A 48 5.91 -2.17 -11.96
N THR A 49 6.03 -0.84 -12.07
CA THR A 49 7.31 -0.15 -12.27
C THR A 49 8.27 -0.38 -11.09
N LEU A 50 7.74 -0.29 -9.86
CA LEU A 50 8.49 -0.56 -8.63
C LEU A 50 9.06 -1.99 -8.63
N LEU A 51 8.24 -2.98 -8.97
CA LEU A 51 8.65 -4.38 -9.06
C LEU A 51 9.65 -4.61 -10.22
N GLN A 52 9.46 -3.96 -11.37
CA GLN A 52 10.36 -4.07 -12.52
C GLN A 52 11.77 -3.56 -12.26
N SER A 53 11.91 -2.56 -11.39
CA SER A 53 13.21 -1.98 -11.04
C SER A 53 14.21 -3.02 -10.50
N GLY A 54 13.71 -4.09 -9.85
CA GLY A 54 14.56 -5.11 -9.24
C GLY A 54 15.35 -4.64 -8.02
N HIS A 55 15.05 -3.46 -7.47
CA HIS A 55 15.74 -2.89 -6.30
C HIS A 55 15.00 -3.14 -4.97
N PHE A 56 13.71 -3.48 -5.04
CA PHE A 56 12.84 -3.53 -3.87
C PHE A 56 12.19 -4.91 -3.67
N GLU A 57 12.07 -5.28 -2.40
CA GLU A 57 11.15 -6.33 -1.93
C GLU A 57 9.88 -5.63 -1.44
N VAL A 58 8.78 -5.81 -2.17
CA VAL A 58 7.54 -5.08 -1.91
C VAL A 58 6.63 -5.87 -0.97
N HIS A 59 6.23 -5.23 0.11
CA HIS A 59 5.26 -5.72 1.07
C HIS A 59 4.01 -4.84 1.06
N ILE A 60 2.84 -5.43 0.89
CA ILE A 60 1.58 -4.74 1.18
C ILE A 60 1.33 -4.84 2.69
N TYR A 61 1.17 -3.69 3.33
CA TYR A 61 1.01 -3.55 4.78
C TYR A 61 -0.30 -2.84 5.09
N SER A 62 -1.36 -3.62 5.23
CA SER A 62 -2.71 -3.10 5.42
C SER A 62 -3.35 -3.70 6.66
N ARG A 63 -4.31 -2.97 7.24
CA ARG A 63 -5.24 -3.51 8.25
C ARG A 63 -5.98 -4.76 7.75
N ARG A 64 -6.16 -4.92 6.44
CA ARG A 64 -6.71 -6.13 5.81
C ARG A 64 -5.86 -7.38 6.06
N CYS A 65 -4.58 -7.22 6.38
CA CYS A 65 -3.68 -8.33 6.74
C CYS A 65 -3.78 -8.75 8.22
N SER A 66 -4.41 -7.98 9.11
CA SER A 66 -4.31 -8.16 10.56
C SER A 66 -4.86 -9.50 11.07
N ASN A 67 -5.80 -10.12 10.36
CA ASN A 67 -6.32 -11.44 10.70
C ASN A 67 -6.31 -12.34 9.45
N PRO A 68 -5.43 -13.36 9.38
CA PRO A 68 -5.36 -14.26 8.22
C PRO A 68 -6.68 -14.97 7.90
N LYS A 69 -7.58 -15.14 8.88
CA LYS A 69 -8.88 -15.80 8.70
C LYS A 69 -9.97 -14.88 8.12
N SER A 70 -9.70 -13.58 7.96
CA SER A 70 -10.72 -12.61 7.55
C SER A 70 -10.88 -12.48 6.03
N GLY A 71 -10.11 -13.23 5.24
CA GLY A 71 -10.14 -13.17 3.77
C GLY A 71 -9.48 -11.93 3.15
N GLY A 72 -8.95 -11.01 3.95
CA GLY A 72 -8.44 -9.72 3.43
C GLY A 72 -7.25 -9.85 2.48
N ILE A 73 -6.31 -10.76 2.75
CA ILE A 73 -5.20 -11.06 1.84
C ILE A 73 -5.74 -11.61 0.50
N GLY A 74 -6.73 -12.51 0.55
CA GLY A 74 -7.36 -13.07 -0.64
C GLY A 74 -8.06 -12.00 -1.47
N ALA A 75 -8.82 -11.12 -0.82
CA ALA A 75 -9.50 -10.01 -1.47
C ALA A 75 -8.52 -9.04 -2.14
N MET A 76 -7.44 -8.62 -1.45
CA MET A 76 -6.42 -7.75 -2.04
C MET A 76 -5.69 -8.45 -3.21
N THR A 77 -5.41 -9.74 -3.08
CA THR A 77 -4.81 -10.53 -4.16
C THR A 77 -5.70 -10.55 -5.39
N GLN A 78 -7.00 -10.80 -5.22
CA GLN A 78 -7.98 -10.79 -6.30
C GLN A 78 -8.11 -9.39 -6.91
N TRP A 79 -8.18 -8.36 -6.09
CA TRP A 79 -8.26 -6.97 -6.55
C TRP A 79 -7.05 -6.58 -7.40
N LEU A 80 -5.82 -6.98 -7.03
CA LEU A 80 -4.62 -6.75 -7.84
C LEU A 80 -4.72 -7.44 -9.21
N ILE A 81 -5.26 -8.66 -9.25
CA ILE A 81 -5.47 -9.42 -10.49
C ILE A 81 -6.50 -8.72 -11.37
N ASP A 82 -7.65 -8.36 -10.80
CA ASP A 82 -8.77 -7.74 -11.52
C ASP A 82 -8.38 -6.40 -12.16
N HIS A 83 -7.46 -5.67 -11.52
CA HIS A 83 -6.93 -4.40 -12.04
C HIS A 83 -5.65 -4.56 -12.88
N GLY A 84 -5.32 -5.79 -13.29
CA GLY A 84 -4.34 -6.03 -14.36
C GLY A 84 -2.90 -6.27 -13.89
N LEU A 85 -2.65 -6.52 -12.60
CA LEU A 85 -1.31 -6.91 -12.16
C LEU A 85 -0.95 -8.30 -12.70
N ALA A 86 0.08 -8.36 -13.54
CA ALA A 86 0.51 -9.63 -14.13
C ALA A 86 0.96 -10.65 -13.07
N ALA A 87 0.58 -11.93 -13.25
CA ALA A 87 0.87 -13.00 -12.30
C ALA A 87 2.37 -13.14 -11.92
N ARG A 88 3.29 -12.81 -12.84
CA ARG A 88 4.74 -12.81 -12.57
C ARG A 88 5.16 -11.78 -11.52
N TYR A 89 4.44 -10.67 -11.41
CA TYR A 89 4.69 -9.62 -10.42
C TYR A 89 3.94 -9.89 -9.12
N LEU A 90 2.72 -10.41 -9.20
CA LEU A 90 1.95 -10.81 -8.02
C LEU A 90 2.73 -11.81 -7.14
N LYS A 91 3.40 -12.79 -7.75
CA LYS A 91 4.27 -13.77 -7.04
C LYS A 91 5.44 -13.15 -6.26
N ARG A 92 5.75 -11.88 -6.51
CA ARG A 92 6.86 -11.15 -5.87
C ARG A 92 6.37 -10.21 -4.75
N ILE A 93 5.07 -10.05 -4.59
CA ILE A 93 4.48 -9.25 -3.51
C ILE A 93 4.31 -10.12 -2.28
N LYS A 94 4.69 -9.58 -1.13
CA LYS A 94 4.43 -10.18 0.19
C LYS A 94 3.33 -9.40 0.90
N PHE A 95 2.58 -10.07 1.77
CA PHE A 95 1.58 -9.43 2.63
C PHE A 95 2.10 -9.48 4.07
N ALA A 96 2.30 -8.32 4.67
CA ALA A 96 2.94 -8.22 5.97
C ALA A 96 1.93 -8.24 7.13
N THR A 97 2.31 -8.91 8.22
CA THR A 97 1.58 -8.93 9.49
C THR A 97 2.52 -8.50 10.63
N GLY A 98 2.10 -7.52 11.45
CA GLY A 98 2.88 -7.00 12.57
C GLY A 98 3.92 -5.93 12.20
N LYS A 99 4.68 -5.44 13.20
CA LYS A 99 5.68 -4.38 13.00
C LYS A 99 6.87 -4.93 12.19
N PRO A 100 7.11 -4.42 10.97
CA PRO A 100 8.17 -4.94 10.13
C PRO A 100 9.52 -4.26 10.34
N ASP A 101 10.58 -4.92 9.90
CA ASP A 101 11.90 -4.33 9.64
C ASP A 101 11.92 -3.83 8.19
N TYR A 102 11.83 -2.52 7.99
CA TYR A 102 11.65 -1.89 6.68
C TYR A 102 12.65 -0.78 6.38
N PHE A 103 13.03 -0.64 5.11
CA PHE A 103 13.80 0.50 4.62
C PHE A 103 12.92 1.75 4.50
N LEU A 104 11.68 1.57 4.02
CA LEU A 104 10.72 2.67 3.81
C LEU A 104 9.29 2.15 3.94
N ILE A 105 8.40 3.03 4.41
CA ILE A 105 6.95 2.84 4.39
C ILE A 105 6.28 3.97 3.59
N ILE A 106 5.23 3.64 2.83
CA ILE A 106 4.33 4.57 2.15
C ILE A 106 2.92 4.31 2.67
N ASP A 107 2.31 5.30 3.30
CA ASP A 107 1.03 5.17 4.02
C ASP A 107 0.28 6.51 3.97
N ASP A 108 -1.03 6.48 3.71
CA ASP A 108 -1.86 7.69 3.55
C ASP A 108 -2.07 8.45 4.86
N ARG A 109 -1.81 7.79 6.00
CA ARG A 109 -1.97 8.32 7.35
C ARG A 109 -0.66 8.49 8.10
N ALA A 110 0.48 8.42 7.40
CA ALA A 110 1.78 8.72 7.99
C ALA A 110 2.18 10.18 7.74
N ILE A 111 2.69 10.81 8.79
CA ILE A 111 3.42 12.09 8.66
C ILE A 111 4.90 11.75 8.48
N GLY A 112 5.51 12.27 7.41
CA GLY A 112 6.96 12.20 7.24
C GLY A 112 7.65 13.02 8.32
N PHE A 113 8.40 12.37 9.21
CA PHE A 113 9.18 13.05 10.23
C PHE A 113 10.48 13.59 9.65
N ASP A 114 10.64 14.90 9.68
CA ASP A 114 11.79 15.62 9.11
C ASP A 114 12.80 16.08 10.18
N GLY A 115 12.62 15.65 11.43
CA GLY A 115 13.40 16.10 12.58
C GLY A 115 12.65 17.07 13.49
N HIS A 116 11.47 17.55 13.09
CA HIS A 116 10.62 18.42 13.89
C HIS A 116 9.37 17.71 14.39
N PHE A 117 9.10 17.83 15.69
CA PHE A 117 7.92 17.23 16.29
C PHE A 117 6.69 18.10 16.02
N PRO A 118 5.62 17.54 15.41
CA PRO A 118 4.39 18.28 15.21
C PRO A 118 3.72 18.56 16.57
N GLN A 119 3.09 19.72 16.66
CA GLN A 119 2.26 20.12 17.78
C GLN A 119 0.95 19.30 17.81
N PRO A 120 0.34 19.11 18.99
CA PRO A 120 -0.89 18.33 19.10
C PRO A 120 -2.06 18.80 18.23
N HIS A 121 -2.15 20.10 17.96
CA HIS A 121 -3.21 20.63 17.09
C HIS A 121 -2.97 20.26 15.61
N GLU A 122 -1.72 20.26 15.14
CA GLU A 122 -1.36 19.80 13.80
C GLU A 122 -1.71 18.32 13.60
N LEU A 123 -1.47 17.50 14.62
CA LEU A 123 -1.87 16.08 14.62
C LEU A 123 -3.39 15.89 14.57
N LYS A 124 -4.13 16.73 15.30
CA LYS A 124 -5.59 16.68 15.33
C LYS A 124 -6.22 17.10 14.00
N ASP A 125 -5.59 18.05 13.33
CA ASP A 125 -6.06 18.61 12.05
C ASP A 125 -5.56 17.82 10.83
N PHE A 126 -4.79 16.74 11.05
CA PHE A 126 -4.30 15.86 9.99
C PHE A 126 -5.44 15.33 9.11
N LYS A 127 -5.25 15.45 7.80
CA LYS A 127 -6.10 14.83 6.80
C LYS A 127 -5.23 14.02 5.84
N PRO A 128 -5.62 12.78 5.51
CA PRO A 128 -4.97 12.08 4.41
C PRO A 128 -5.21 12.85 3.11
N TRP A 129 -4.37 12.63 2.12
CA TRP A 129 -4.37 13.39 0.86
C TRP A 129 -5.68 13.30 0.06
N ASN A 130 -6.51 12.28 0.33
CA ASN A 130 -7.76 11.99 -0.37
C ASN A 130 -9.03 12.40 0.43
N ARG A 131 -8.93 13.39 1.34
CA ARG A 131 -10.04 13.85 2.22
C ARG A 131 -10.08 15.36 2.45
#